data_AF-A0A536ZHB4-F1
#
_entry.id   AF-A0A536ZHB4-F1
#
_cell.length_a   1.000
_cell.length_b   1.000
_cell.length_c   1.000
_cell.angle_alpha   90.00
_cell.angle_beta   90.00
_cell.angle_gamma   90.00
#
_symmetry.space_group_name_H-M   'P 1'
#
loop_
_entity.id
_entity.type
_entity.pdbx_description
1 polymer ?
#
loop_
_entity_poly.entity_id
_entity_poly.type
_entity_poly.pdbx_seq_one_letter_code
_entity_poly.pdbx_strand_id
1 'polypeptide(L)'
;MAVRKRPARKHANPWRHVVKAQLANFELVKAGSSLRLQIFSNEEKIGQLEVGRGSLYWNGRNRKSRERVDWSRFADMMDELAYGK
;
A
#
# COMPACT_ATOMS: atom_id res chain seq x y z
N MET A 1 -3.77 -15.20 48.49
CA MET A 1 -3.55 -15.52 47.05
C MET A 1 -3.92 -14.29 46.23
N ALA A 2 -2.97 -13.61 45.59
CA ALA A 2 -3.23 -12.39 44.83
C ALA A 2 -3.61 -12.73 43.38
N VAL A 3 -4.84 -12.40 42.98
CA VAL A 3 -5.32 -12.54 41.60
C VAL A 3 -4.59 -11.53 40.71
N ARG A 4 -3.71 -12.03 39.83
CA ARG A 4 -3.05 -11.22 38.81
C ARG A 4 -4.07 -10.80 37.75
N LYS A 5 -4.48 -9.53 37.74
CA LYS A 5 -5.27 -8.93 36.66
C LYS A 5 -4.45 -8.99 35.35
N ARG A 6 -4.94 -9.75 34.36
CA ARG A 6 -4.36 -9.78 33.01
C ARG A 6 -4.48 -8.37 32.39
N PRO A 7 -3.42 -7.82 31.77
CA PRO A 7 -3.53 -6.53 31.10
C PRO A 7 -4.52 -6.64 29.94
N ALA A 8 -5.48 -5.72 29.88
CA ALA A 8 -6.42 -5.61 28.77
C ALA A 8 -5.62 -5.46 27.47
N ARG A 9 -5.86 -6.37 26.51
CA ARG A 9 -5.32 -6.24 25.15
C ARG A 9 -5.79 -4.89 24.62
N LYS A 10 -4.86 -3.94 24.47
CA LYS A 10 -5.13 -2.71 23.72
C LYS A 10 -5.64 -3.15 22.36
N HIS A 11 -6.91 -2.88 22.06
CA HIS A 11 -7.45 -3.05 20.73
C HIS A 11 -6.56 -2.22 19.80
N ALA A 12 -5.71 -2.90 19.02
CA ALA A 12 -4.94 -2.26 17.98
C ALA A 12 -5.96 -1.59 17.05
N ASN A 13 -5.92 -0.27 16.99
CA ASN A 13 -6.87 0.55 16.24
C ASN A 13 -7.01 -0.02 14.82
N PRO A 14 -8.18 -0.53 14.40
CA PRO A 14 -8.33 -1.20 13.11
C PRO A 14 -8.14 -0.26 11.91
N TRP A 15 -8.06 1.06 12.16
CA TRP A 15 -7.89 2.12 11.16
C TRP A 15 -6.48 2.72 11.20
N ARG A 16 -5.44 1.87 11.18
CA ARG A 16 -4.03 2.33 11.18
C ARG A 16 -3.59 2.92 9.83
N HIS A 17 -4.30 2.58 8.75
CA HIS A 17 -3.94 2.97 7.38
C HIS A 17 -5.13 3.66 6.70
N VAL A 18 -4.91 4.89 6.24
CA VAL A 18 -5.89 5.65 5.45
C VAL A 18 -5.39 5.70 4.01
N VAL A 19 -6.17 5.14 3.09
CA VAL A 19 -5.88 5.16 1.65
C VAL A 19 -6.72 6.26 1.01
N LYS A 20 -6.06 7.31 0.51
CA LYS A 20 -6.72 8.36 -0.27
C LYS A 20 -6.50 8.08 -1.75
N ALA A 21 -7.58 7.83 -2.48
CA ALA A 21 -7.55 7.61 -3.92
C ALA A 21 -7.89 8.92 -4.65
N GLN A 22 -7.03 9.31 -5.59
CA GLN A 22 -7.36 10.33 -6.59
C GLN A 22 -7.48 9.62 -7.94
N LEU A 23 -8.71 9.51 -8.43
CA LEU A 23 -9.01 8.90 -9.71
C LEU A 23 -8.97 9.98 -10.79
N ALA A 24 -7.91 10.00 -11.59
CA ALA A 24 -7.85 10.79 -12.82
C ALA A 24 -8.05 9.85 -14.01
N ASN A 25 -9.03 10.16 -14.85
CA ASN A 25 -9.39 9.45 -16.09
C ASN A 25 -9.86 8.00 -15.89
N PHE A 26 -11.18 7.81 -15.96
CA PHE A 26 -11.90 6.54 -15.77
C PHE A 26 -11.60 5.47 -16.85
N GLU A 27 -10.71 5.76 -17.80
CA GLU A 27 -10.31 4.84 -18.85
C GLU A 27 -8.78 4.62 -18.79
N LEU A 28 -8.37 3.51 -18.18
CA LEU A 28 -7.01 2.91 -18.27
C LEU A 28 -6.62 2.50 -19.71
N VAL A 29 -7.39 2.94 -20.71
CA VAL A 29 -7.38 2.50 -22.11
C VAL A 29 -6.45 3.38 -22.97
N LYS A 30 -6.10 4.59 -22.53
CA LYS A 30 -5.19 5.51 -23.24
C LYS A 30 -3.80 5.55 -22.58
N ALA A 31 -2.76 5.61 -23.42
CA ALA A 31 -1.39 5.87 -22.97
C ALA A 31 -1.34 7.15 -22.12
N GLY A 32 -0.83 7.05 -20.89
CA GLY A 32 -0.74 8.17 -19.95
C GLY A 32 -1.78 8.20 -18.83
N SER A 33 -2.80 7.33 -18.83
CA SER A 33 -3.69 7.16 -17.68
C SER A 33 -3.01 6.32 -16.58
N SER A 34 -2.91 6.85 -15.36
CA SER A 34 -2.47 6.09 -14.18
C SER A 34 -3.27 6.47 -12.93
N LEU A 35 -3.60 5.47 -12.11
CA LEU A 35 -4.25 5.68 -10.82
C LEU A 35 -3.17 5.96 -9.77
N ARG A 36 -3.27 7.08 -9.05
CA ARG A 36 -2.32 7.42 -7.98
C ARG A 36 -3.00 7.32 -6.62
N LEU A 37 -2.40 6.52 -5.75
CA LEU A 37 -2.81 6.33 -4.36
C LEU A 37 -1.74 6.90 -3.45
N GLN A 38 -2.13 7.84 -2.58
CA GLN A 38 -1.26 8.31 -1.51
C GLN A 38 -1.58 7.51 -0.24
N ILE A 39 -0.56 6.87 0.32
CA ILE A 39 -0.71 5.99 1.47
C ILE A 39 -0.18 6.69 2.72
N PHE A 40 -1.01 6.78 3.75
CA PHE A 40 -0.69 7.41 5.03
C PHE A 40 -0.82 6.40 6.18
N SER A 41 0.03 6.54 7.19
CA SER A 41 -0.06 5.84 8.47
C SER A 41 0.04 6.88 9.58
N ASN A 42 -0.95 6.96 10.47
CA ASN A 42 -1.02 7.98 11.53
C ASN A 42 -0.80 9.40 10.97
N GLU A 43 -1.51 9.76 9.90
CA GLU A 43 -1.40 11.07 9.21
C GLU A 43 -0.06 11.33 8.49
N GLU A 44 0.94 10.45 8.64
CA GLU A 44 2.21 10.57 7.94
C GLU A 44 2.19 9.82 6.60
N LYS A 45 2.60 10.48 5.51
CA LYS A 45 2.72 9.83 4.19
C LYS A 45 3.82 8.78 4.23
N ILE A 46 3.46 7.51 4.06
CA ILE A 46 4.41 6.38 4.01
C ILE A 46 4.81 6.01 2.59
N GLY A 47 4.05 6.44 1.59
CA GLY A 47 4.42 6.29 0.21
C GLY A 47 3.33 6.70 -0.76
N GLN A 48 3.61 6.51 -2.04
CA GLN A 48 2.68 6.71 -3.13
C GLN A 48 2.79 5.55 -4.10
N LEU A 49 1.65 4.92 -4.38
CA LEU A 49 1.52 3.90 -5.43
C LEU A 49 0.93 4.56 -6.67
N GLU A 50 1.53 4.30 -7.82
CA GLU A 50 0.97 4.65 -9.12
C GLU A 50 0.74 3.38 -9.92
N VAL A 51 -0.51 3.15 -10.32
CA VAL A 51 -0.95 1.99 -11.09
C VAL A 51 -1.11 2.41 -12.55
N GLY A 52 -0.17 2.00 -13.40
CA GLY A 52 -0.27 2.17 -14.86
C GLY A 52 -0.66 0.87 -15.55
N ARG A 53 -0.94 0.94 -16.86
CA ARG A 53 -1.35 -0.23 -17.66
C ARG A 53 -0.35 -1.40 -17.63
N GLY A 54 0.96 -1.12 -17.65
CA GLY A 54 1.99 -2.17 -17.77
C GLY A 54 2.86 -2.36 -16.53
N SER A 55 2.70 -1.52 -15.52
CA SER A 55 3.52 -1.58 -14.31
C SER A 55 2.93 -0.73 -13.19
N LEU A 56 3.26 -1.13 -11.98
CA LEU A 56 3.16 -0.34 -10.77
C LEU A 56 4.43 0.49 -10.58
N TYR A 57 4.28 1.67 -10.00
CA TYR A 57 5.39 2.45 -9.48
C TYR A 57 5.18 2.69 -7.99
N TRP A 58 6.20 2.37 -7.20
CA TRP A 58 6.23 2.65 -5.78
C TRP A 58 7.20 3.79 -5.48
N ASN A 59 6.71 4.82 -4.78
CA ASN A 59 7.55 5.86 -4.21
C ASN A 59 7.44 5.79 -2.69
N GLY A 60 8.41 5.12 -2.07
CA GLY A 60 8.47 4.95 -0.62
C GLY A 60 8.91 6.21 0.13
N ARG A 61 8.47 6.37 1.37
CA ARG A 61 8.95 7.44 2.27
C ARG A 61 10.48 7.40 2.36
N ASN A 62 11.11 8.56 2.18
CA ASN A 62 12.57 8.77 2.20
C ASN A 62 13.36 8.07 1.08
N ARG A 63 12.72 7.66 -0.02
CA ARG A 63 13.43 7.15 -1.21
C ARG A 63 13.60 8.25 -2.25
N LYS A 64 14.80 8.33 -2.84
CA LYS A 64 15.12 9.31 -3.90
C LYS A 64 14.63 8.86 -5.28
N SER A 65 14.47 7.56 -5.49
CA SER A 65 14.01 6.98 -6.74
C SER A 65 12.67 6.26 -6.54
N ARG A 66 11.83 6.32 -7.58
CA ARG A 66 10.66 5.45 -7.70
C ARG A 66 11.09 4.07 -8.18
N GLU A 67 10.53 3.03 -7.60
CA GLU A 67 10.73 1.65 -8.07
C GLU A 67 9.61 1.28 -9.04
N ARG A 68 9.97 0.71 -10.19
CA ARG A 68 9.01 0.16 -11.14
C ARG A 68 8.90 -1.35 -10.89
N VAL A 69 7.67 -1.82 -10.75
CA VAL A 69 7.34 -3.24 -10.61
C VAL A 69 6.38 -3.58 -11.75
N ASP A 70 6.79 -4.42 -12.70
CA ASP A 70 5.87 -4.94 -13.70
C ASP A 70 4.85 -5.91 -13.07
N TRP A 71 3.81 -6.25 -13.82
CA TRP A 71 2.71 -7.03 -13.30
C TRP A 71 3.09 -8.47 -12.94
N SER A 72 4.03 -9.08 -13.66
CA SER A 72 4.49 -10.44 -13.35
C SER A 72 5.22 -10.44 -12.02
N ARG A 73 6.18 -9.53 -11.84
CA ARG A 73 6.90 -9.39 -10.57
C ARG A 73 5.96 -9.02 -9.42
N PHE A 74 4.94 -8.19 -9.66
CA PHE A 74 3.93 -7.90 -8.65
C PHE A 74 3.13 -9.15 -8.26
N ALA A 75 2.70 -9.96 -9.23
CA ALA A 75 1.98 -11.19 -8.96
C ALA A 75 2.84 -12.15 -8.13
N ASP A 76 4.11 -12.33 -8.49
CA ASP A 76 5.05 -13.18 -7.74
C ASP A 76 5.20 -12.70 -6.29
N MET A 77 5.41 -11.40 -6.07
CA MET A 77 5.50 -10.81 -4.72
C MET A 77 4.22 -11.03 -3.90
N MET A 78 3.05 -10.91 -4.54
CA MET A 78 1.78 -11.11 -3.86
C MET A 78 1.53 -12.59 -3.57
N ASP A 79 1.93 -13.50 -4.45
CA ASP A 79 1.85 -14.93 -4.24
C ASP A 79 2.77 -15.38 -3.09
N GLU A 80 3.98 -14.84 -3.01
CA GLU A 80 4.89 -15.07 -1.89
C GLU A 80 4.27 -14.54 -0.57
N LEU A 81 3.72 -13.33 -0.57
CA LEU A 81 3.12 -12.73 0.63
C LEU A 81 1.83 -13.43 1.08
N ALA A 82 1.00 -13.87 0.14
CA ALA A 82 -0.31 -14.45 0.43
C ALA A 82 -0.25 -15.97 0.65
N TYR A 83 0.63 -16.66 -0.07
CA TYR A 83 0.67 -18.13 -0.11
C TYR A 83 2.03 -18.72 0.31
N GLY A 84 3.08 -17.91 0.49
CA GLY A 84 4.39 -18.37 0.97
C GLY A 84 5.11 -19.31 0.02
N LYS A 85 4.90 -19.16 -1.30
CA LYS A 85 5.60 -19.92 -2.33
C LYS A 85 6.99 -19.37 -2.62
#